data_AF-A0A0L6UXI0-F1
#
_entry.id   AF-A0A0L6UXI0-F1
#
_cell.length_a   1.000
_cell.length_b   1.000
_cell.length_c   1.000
_cell.angle_alpha   90.00
_cell.angle_beta   90.00
_cell.angle_gamma   90.00
#
_symmetry.space_group_name_H-M   'P 1'
#
loop_
_entity.id
_entity.type
_entity.pdbx_description
1 polymer ?
#
loop_
_entity_poly.entity_id
_entity_poly.type
_entity_poly.pdbx_seq_one_letter_code
_entity_poly.pdbx_strand_id
1 'polypeptide(L)'
;MRSPINIRTLRDMARRDSFASTELLRRAYLYLARNEGLPMKVRTQNYIAQAQLSLNNLPSDSHPTKIHERCIVSGKGRGVIAKLGLCRVESFLRFIYLLPQLLKLKATRDKWMGFEKAVW
;
A
#
# COMPACT_ATOMS: atom_id res chain seq x y z
N MET A 1 -14.00 -3.31 -12.92
CA MET A 1 -13.99 -1.94 -13.50
C MET A 1 -12.54 -1.49 -13.61
N ARG A 2 -12.03 -1.19 -14.82
CA ARG A 2 -10.70 -0.59 -14.98
C ARG A 2 -10.71 0.78 -14.29
N SER A 3 -9.67 1.11 -13.53
CA SER A 3 -9.51 2.46 -12.99
C SER A 3 -9.52 3.48 -14.14
N PRO A 4 -10.03 4.71 -13.94
CA PRO A 4 -9.97 5.76 -14.94
C PRO A 4 -8.52 5.94 -15.38
N ILE A 5 -8.30 6.11 -16.69
CA ILE A 5 -6.97 6.28 -17.27
C ILE A 5 -6.44 7.65 -16.85
N ASN A 6 -5.78 7.71 -15.70
CA ASN A 6 -5.13 8.90 -15.18
C ASN A 6 -3.65 8.59 -14.93
N ILE A 7 -2.75 9.45 -15.39
CA ILE A 7 -1.30 9.24 -15.22
C ILE A 7 -0.90 9.01 -13.77
N ARG A 8 -1.58 9.65 -12.81
CA ARG A 8 -1.30 9.47 -11.37
C ARG A 8 -1.75 8.12 -10.85
N THR A 9 -2.83 7.56 -11.42
CA THR A 9 -3.32 6.22 -11.07
C THR A 9 -2.40 5.15 -11.65
N LEU A 10 -1.92 5.30 -12.89
CA LEU A 10 -0.99 4.37 -13.51
C LEU A 10 0.34 4.31 -12.75
N ARG A 11 0.90 5.45 -12.35
CA ARG A 11 2.09 5.50 -11.48
C ARG A 11 1.87 4.82 -10.13
N ASP A 12 0.69 5.02 -9.55
CA ASP A 12 0.34 4.44 -8.25
C ASP A 12 0.14 2.91 -8.33
N MET A 13 -0.36 2.40 -9.46
CA MET A 13 -0.40 0.97 -9.76
C MET A 13 1.01 0.38 -9.84
N ALA A 14 1.90 1.00 -10.62
CA ALA A 14 3.30 0.55 -10.75
C ALA A 14 4.05 0.53 -9.40
N ARG A 15 3.76 1.48 -8.48
CA ARG A 15 4.31 1.46 -7.11
C ARG A 15 3.78 0.33 -6.26
N ARG A 16 2.49 -0.02 -6.40
CA ARG A 16 1.93 -1.18 -5.69
C ARG A 16 2.58 -2.47 -6.18
N ASP A 17 2.79 -2.60 -7.49
CA ASP A 17 3.44 -3.77 -8.07
C ASP A 17 4.90 -3.90 -7.61
N SER A 18 5.64 -2.78 -7.57
CA SER A 18 7.03 -2.76 -7.09
C SER A 18 7.16 -2.98 -5.58
N PHE A 19 6.18 -2.52 -4.78
CA PHE A 19 6.11 -2.86 -3.36
C PHE A 19 5.80 -4.34 -3.15
N ALA A 20 4.85 -4.90 -3.89
CA ALA A 20 4.46 -6.31 -3.77
C ALA A 20 5.65 -7.25 -4.06
N SER A 21 6.47 -6.93 -5.07
CA SER A 21 7.65 -7.74 -5.39
C SER A 21 8.77 -7.66 -4.34
N THR A 22 8.83 -6.58 -3.55
CA THR A 22 9.90 -6.32 -2.58
C THR A 22 9.47 -6.45 -1.12
N GLU A 23 8.19 -6.74 -0.85
CA GLU A 23 7.61 -6.77 0.48
C GLU A 23 8.34 -7.75 1.41
N LEU A 24 8.60 -8.97 0.92
CA LEU A 24 9.27 -10.02 1.69
C LEU A 24 10.70 -9.63 2.09
N LEU A 25 11.47 -9.11 1.12
CA LEU A 25 12.84 -8.65 1.37
C LEU A 25 12.86 -7.50 2.38
N ARG A 26 11.97 -6.52 2.21
CA ARG A 26 11.86 -5.40 3.14
C ARG A 26 11.52 -5.85 4.56
N ARG A 27 10.57 -6.78 4.72
CA ARG A 27 10.21 -7.36 6.03
C ARG A 27 11.40 -8.07 6.67
N ALA A 28 12.15 -8.86 5.89
CA ALA A 28 13.34 -9.55 6.37
C ALA A 28 14.42 -8.56 6.86
N TYR A 29 14.71 -7.52 6.07
CA TYR A 29 15.69 -6.51 6.48
C TYR A 29 15.24 -5.70 7.70
N LEU A 30 13.95 -5.36 7.80
CA LEU A 30 13.41 -4.68 8.98
C LEU A 30 13.50 -5.53 10.24
N TYR A 31 13.24 -6.84 10.12
CA TYR A 31 13.40 -7.77 11.23
C TYR A 31 14.85 -7.82 11.71
N LEU A 32 15.80 -7.99 10.78
CA LEU A 32 17.23 -7.98 11.10
C LEU A 32 17.68 -6.65 11.73
N ALA A 33 17.25 -5.53 11.15
CA ALA A 33 17.66 -4.20 11.60
C ALA A 33 17.10 -3.81 12.97
N ARG A 34 15.92 -4.35 13.36
CA ARG A 34 15.24 -4.05 14.63
C ARG A 34 15.43 -5.12 15.70
N ASN A 35 16.20 -6.16 15.44
CA ASN A 35 16.38 -7.25 16.40
C ASN A 35 17.29 -6.84 17.56
N GLU A 36 16.70 -6.76 18.76
CA GLU A 36 17.40 -6.37 19.98
C GLU A 36 17.92 -7.55 20.83
N GLY A 37 17.72 -8.80 20.39
CA GLY A 37 18.19 -9.98 21.13
C GLY A 37 19.67 -10.31 20.97
N LEU A 38 20.37 -9.65 20.04
CA LEU A 38 21.77 -9.97 19.71
C LEU A 38 22.74 -9.26 20.67
N PRO A 39 23.85 -9.90 21.10
CA PRO A 39 24.85 -9.23 21.93
C PRO A 39 25.47 -8.02 21.20
N MET A 40 25.72 -6.92 21.94
CA MET A 40 26.18 -5.63 21.41
C MET A 40 27.39 -5.72 20.46
N LYS A 41 28.34 -6.62 20.71
CA LYS A 41 29.51 -6.86 19.84
C LYS A 41 29.15 -7.43 18.46
N VAL A 42 28.08 -8.22 18.37
CA VAL A 42 27.58 -8.81 17.10
C VAL A 42 26.59 -7.85 16.42
N ARG A 43 25.89 -7.01 17.21
CA ARG A 43 25.01 -5.94 16.72
C ARG A 43 25.74 -4.87 15.89
N THR A 44 26.98 -4.52 16.25
CA THR A 44 27.55 -3.22 15.87
C THR A 44 28.11 -3.06 14.46
N GLN A 45 28.49 -4.08 13.69
CA GLN A 45 29.28 -3.76 12.48
C GLN A 45 28.88 -4.41 11.16
N ASN A 46 28.33 -5.62 11.13
CA ASN A 46 28.08 -6.29 9.86
C ASN A 46 26.60 -6.49 9.54
N TYR A 47 25.84 -7.27 10.31
CA TYR A 47 24.49 -7.67 9.88
C TYR A 47 23.45 -6.54 9.91
N ILE A 48 23.44 -5.69 10.94
CA ILE A 48 22.49 -4.56 11.04
C ILE A 48 22.85 -3.47 10.03
N ALA A 49 24.13 -3.11 9.93
CA ALA A 49 24.61 -2.11 8.98
C ALA A 49 24.36 -2.56 7.52
N GLN A 50 24.63 -3.83 7.19
CA GLN A 50 24.32 -4.39 5.88
C GLN A 50 22.82 -4.42 5.59
N ALA A 51 21.98 -4.72 6.58
CA ALA A 51 20.52 -4.70 6.42
C ALA A 51 19.98 -3.27 6.21
N GLN A 52 20.48 -2.29 6.97
CA GLN A 52 20.13 -0.88 6.79
C GLN A 52 20.59 -0.34 5.43
N LEU A 53 21.80 -0.70 4.99
CA LEU A 53 22.28 -0.36 3.65
C LEU A 53 21.40 -1.00 2.57
N SER A 54 21.02 -2.27 2.74
CA SER A 54 20.13 -2.98 1.82
C SER A 54 18.74 -2.33 1.76
N LEU A 55 18.21 -1.86 2.89
CA LEU A 55 16.94 -1.10 2.94
C LEU A 55 17.02 0.23 2.17
N ASN A 56 18.15 0.92 2.24
CA ASN A 56 18.38 2.17 1.49
C ASN A 56 18.54 1.93 -0.01
N ASN A 57 19.08 0.77 -0.40
CA ASN A 57 19.26 0.37 -1.80
C ASN A 57 17.98 -0.13 -2.47
N LEU A 58 16.88 -0.31 -1.74
CA LEU A 58 15.60 -0.70 -2.33
C LEU A 58 15.10 0.38 -3.32
N PRO A 59 14.41 -0.02 -4.40
CA PRO A 59 13.91 0.92 -5.39
C PRO A 59 12.97 1.94 -4.75
N SER A 60 13.14 3.21 -5.07
CA SER A 60 12.43 4.30 -4.37
C SER A 60 10.90 4.22 -4.50
N ASP A 61 10.39 3.62 -5.58
CA ASP A 61 8.95 3.41 -5.82
C ASP A 61 8.34 2.26 -5.00
N SER A 62 9.18 1.36 -4.48
CA SER A 62 8.77 0.32 -3.54
C SER A 62 8.59 0.84 -2.11
N HIS A 63 8.80 2.14 -1.87
CA HIS A 63 8.58 2.68 -0.55
C HIS A 63 7.08 2.80 -0.25
N PRO A 64 6.66 2.27 0.91
CA PRO A 64 5.24 2.26 1.24
C PRO A 64 4.63 3.64 1.42
N THR A 65 5.42 4.60 1.90
CA THR A 65 5.03 6.00 2.09
C THR A 65 4.61 6.69 0.80
N LYS A 66 5.02 6.17 -0.37
CA LYS A 66 4.67 6.73 -1.69
C LYS A 66 3.38 6.16 -2.27
N ILE A 67 2.82 5.11 -1.67
CA ILE A 67 1.57 4.50 -2.09
C ILE A 67 0.43 5.30 -1.47
N HIS A 68 -0.49 5.80 -2.31
CA HIS A 68 -1.63 6.56 -1.82
C HIS A 68 -2.94 5.95 -2.32
N GLU A 69 -3.95 5.96 -1.47
CA GLU A 69 -5.28 5.55 -1.90
C GLU A 69 -5.86 6.57 -2.88
N ARG A 70 -6.43 6.06 -3.97
CA ARG A 70 -7.08 6.88 -5.00
C ARG A 70 -8.51 6.42 -5.20
N CYS A 71 -9.34 7.35 -5.64
CA CYS A 71 -10.69 7.02 -6.04
C CYS A 71 -10.71 6.12 -7.28
N ILE A 72 -11.47 5.05 -7.22
CA ILE A 72 -11.62 4.07 -8.31
C ILE A 72 -12.34 4.63 -9.52
N VAL A 73 -13.22 5.63 -9.35
CA VAL A 73 -14.03 6.18 -10.46
C VAL A 73 -13.39 7.44 -11.04
N SER A 74 -12.97 8.38 -10.20
CA SER A 74 -12.36 9.65 -10.65
C SER A 74 -10.82 9.67 -10.67
N GLY A 75 -10.14 8.77 -9.95
CA GLY A 75 -8.66 8.76 -9.85
C GLY A 75 -8.08 9.87 -8.95
N LYS A 76 -8.93 10.66 -8.31
CA LYS A 76 -8.56 11.68 -7.32
C LYS A 76 -7.92 11.06 -6.08
N GLY A 77 -6.87 11.70 -5.55
CA GLY A 77 -6.19 11.25 -4.33
C GLY A 77 -6.60 11.98 -3.04
N ARG A 78 -7.51 12.95 -3.12
CA ARG A 78 -7.97 13.74 -1.97
C ARG A 78 -9.37 13.30 -1.56
N GLY A 79 -9.61 13.24 -0.24
CA GLY A 79 -10.92 12.88 0.32
C GLY A 79 -11.38 11.48 -0.10
N VAL A 80 -10.45 10.53 -0.22
CA VAL A 80 -10.76 9.13 -0.52
C VAL A 80 -11.13 8.43 0.78
N ILE A 81 -12.27 7.72 0.76
CA ILE A 81 -12.73 6.91 1.88
C ILE A 81 -12.18 5.50 1.67
N ALA A 82 -11.10 5.16 2.38
CA ALA A 82 -10.35 3.89 2.26
C ALA A 82 -11.23 2.63 2.18
N LYS A 83 -12.25 2.58 3.04
CA LYS A 83 -13.20 1.45 3.15
C LYS A 83 -14.01 1.24 1.87
N LEU A 84 -14.30 2.32 1.14
CA LEU A 84 -15.10 2.31 -0.08
C LEU A 84 -14.25 2.41 -1.35
N GLY A 85 -13.03 2.96 -1.27
CA GLY A 85 -12.20 3.27 -2.44
C GLY A 85 -12.80 4.39 -3.31
N LEU A 86 -13.67 5.23 -2.74
CA LEU A 86 -14.36 6.32 -3.44
C LEU A 86 -14.02 7.67 -2.82
N CYS A 87 -14.03 8.73 -3.63
CA CYS A 87 -13.97 10.11 -3.13
C CYS A 87 -15.28 10.51 -2.46
N ARG A 88 -15.23 11.44 -1.50
CA ARG A 88 -16.41 12.00 -0.82
C ARG A 88 -17.57 12.31 -1.76
N VAL A 89 -17.33 13.09 -2.80
CA VAL A 89 -18.37 13.50 -3.76
C VAL A 89 -19.00 12.28 -4.45
N GLU A 90 -18.19 11.34 -4.92
CA GLU A 90 -18.71 10.15 -5.62
C GLU A 90 -19.37 9.14 -4.69
N SER A 91 -18.91 9.05 -3.43
CA SER A 91 -19.61 8.27 -2.41
C SER A 91 -20.98 8.85 -2.09
N PHE A 92 -21.11 10.18 -2.00
CA PHE A 92 -22.41 10.82 -1.77
C PHE A 92 -23.35 10.63 -2.95
N LEU A 93 -22.90 10.89 -4.17
CA LEU A 93 -23.70 10.67 -5.38
C LEU A 93 -24.15 9.21 -5.46
N ARG A 94 -23.24 8.24 -5.32
CA ARG A 94 -23.60 6.82 -5.35
C ARG A 94 -24.51 6.42 -4.19
N PHE A 95 -24.40 7.03 -3.02
CA PHE A 95 -25.29 6.72 -1.90
C PHE A 95 -26.70 7.28 -2.11
N ILE A 96 -26.84 8.44 -2.77
CA ILE A 96 -28.12 9.06 -3.09
C ILE A 96 -28.83 8.32 -4.24
N TYR A 97 -28.10 7.97 -5.31
CA TYR A 97 -28.67 7.38 -6.51
C TYR A 97 -28.79 5.85 -6.50
N LEU A 98 -28.17 5.17 -5.54
CA LEU A 98 -28.10 3.71 -5.46
C LEU A 98 -28.61 3.29 -4.08
N LEU A 99 -29.84 2.78 -4.02
CA LEU A 99 -30.49 2.32 -2.79
C LEU A 99 -29.56 1.44 -1.91
N PRO A 100 -29.79 1.36 -0.59
CA PRO A 100 -28.85 0.86 0.43
C PRO A 100 -28.45 -0.63 0.29
N GLN A 101 -28.97 -1.35 -0.70
CA GLN A 101 -28.67 -2.75 -0.98
C GLN A 101 -27.23 -2.98 -1.46
N LEU A 102 -26.52 -1.95 -1.92
CA LEU A 102 -25.13 -2.07 -2.38
C LEU A 102 -24.07 -1.96 -1.28
N LEU A 103 -24.50 -1.83 -0.02
CA LEU A 103 -23.62 -1.94 1.15
C LEU A 103 -23.25 -3.38 1.53
N LYS A 104 -23.72 -4.40 0.77
CA LYS A 104 -23.14 -5.76 0.80
C LYS A 104 -21.82 -5.88 0.03
N LEU A 105 -21.29 -4.81 -0.58
CA LEU A 105 -19.99 -4.83 -1.27
C LEU A 105 -18.81 -4.59 -0.31
N LYS A 106 -18.79 -5.35 0.79
CA LYS A 106 -17.56 -5.56 1.57
C LYS A 106 -17.00 -6.98 1.42
N ALA A 107 -17.66 -7.89 0.69
CA ALA A 107 -17.33 -9.31 0.76
C ALA A 107 -16.30 -9.84 -0.26
N THR A 108 -15.77 -9.02 -1.18
CA THR A 108 -14.79 -9.50 -2.18
C THR A 108 -13.55 -8.65 -2.32
N ARG A 109 -13.24 -7.79 -1.33
CA ARG A 109 -12.02 -6.97 -1.35
C ARG A 109 -10.83 -7.54 -0.59
N ASP A 110 -10.93 -8.78 -0.13
CA ASP A 110 -9.76 -9.57 0.30
C ASP A 110 -9.17 -10.38 -0.87
N LYS A 111 -9.91 -10.49 -1.99
CA LYS A 111 -9.54 -11.34 -3.15
C LYS A 111 -9.06 -10.61 -4.39
N TRP A 112 -9.20 -9.28 -4.46
CA TRP A 112 -8.66 -8.53 -5.60
C TRP A 112 -7.32 -7.90 -5.21
N MET A 113 -6.25 -8.52 -5.72
CA MET A 113 -4.82 -8.14 -5.61
C MET A 113 -4.05 -8.69 -4.40
N GLY A 114 -4.54 -9.70 -3.67
CA GLY A 114 -3.77 -10.32 -2.56
C GLY A 114 -3.30 -9.32 -1.48
N PHE A 115 -3.88 -8.13 -1.47
CA PHE A 115 -3.51 -7.02 -0.63
C PHE A 115 -4.58 -6.93 0.43
N GLU A 116 -4.51 -7.81 1.45
CA GLU A 116 -4.97 -7.41 2.77
C GLU A 116 -4.40 -6.01 2.98
N LYS A 117 -5.26 -5.06 3.38
CA LYS A 117 -4.79 -3.74 3.76
C LYS A 117 -3.52 -3.96 4.57
N ALA A 118 -2.37 -3.53 4.05
CA ALA A 118 -1.20 -3.34 4.88
C ALA A 118 -1.70 -2.38 5.96
N VAL A 119 -2.04 -2.96 7.11
CA VAL A 119 -2.15 -2.23 8.36
C VAL A 119 -0.74 -1.70 8.53
N TRP A 120 -0.56 -0.44 8.14
CA TRP A 120 0.57 0.34 8.61
C TRP A 120 0.46 0.44 10.12
#